data_AF-A0A0C3U5E5-F1
#
_entry.id   AF-A0A0C3U5E5-F1
#
_cell.length_a   1.000
_cell.length_b   1.000
_cell.length_c   1.000
_cell.angle_alpha   90.00
_cell.angle_beta   90.00
_cell.angle_gamma   90.00
#
_symmetry.space_group_name_H-M   'P 1'
#
loop_
_entity.id
_entity.type
_entity.pdbx_description
1 polymer ?
#
loop_
_entity_poly.entity_id
_entity_poly.type
_entity_poly.pdbx_seq_one_letter_code
_entity_poly.pdbx_strand_id
1 'polypeptide(L)'
;MDAWDQSGYTKLNIWKLTEFSKLVYVDADCLVMESIDDLFSRETRFAAAPDTFPPDRFNAGVLVVEPSLEVFEDMISRIGVMHSYDGGDTGFLNSYFHDWFTMGEASRLPFRYNALRTMYWLTQKKPGQPAGYSYWNAVGAVRCLHFCSFPKPWDQRLQAPKGELEQKWWVAFAECQLMLRIKGVSTPTLKKQG
;
A
#
# COMPACT_ATOMS: atom_id res chain seq x y z
N MET A 1 -7.73 23.78 -13.49
CA MET A 1 -7.55 22.78 -12.42
C MET A 1 -7.21 21.50 -13.11
N ASP A 2 -5.95 21.06 -12.98
CA ASP A 2 -5.42 19.95 -13.76
C ASP A 2 -5.96 18.61 -13.21
N ALA A 3 -6.04 17.59 -14.06
CA ALA A 3 -6.62 16.28 -13.73
C ALA A 3 -6.01 15.58 -12.50
N TRP A 4 -4.80 15.99 -12.07
CA TRP A 4 -4.15 15.53 -10.84
C TRP A 4 -4.78 16.09 -9.56
N ASP A 5 -5.36 17.28 -9.61
CA ASP A 5 -6.05 17.93 -8.48
C ASP A 5 -7.44 17.29 -8.21
N GLN A 6 -7.94 16.47 -9.16
CA GLN A 6 -9.20 15.74 -9.07
C GLN A 6 -9.02 14.22 -8.88
N SER A 7 -7.80 13.68 -8.96
CA SER A 7 -7.56 12.23 -8.90
C SER A 7 -7.44 11.67 -7.48
N GLY A 8 -7.22 12.52 -6.47
CA GLY A 8 -6.92 12.12 -5.09
C GLY A 8 -7.95 11.21 -4.42
N TYR A 9 -9.20 11.22 -4.89
CA TYR A 9 -10.28 10.40 -4.33
C TYR A 9 -10.73 9.25 -5.25
N THR A 10 -10.01 8.98 -6.33
CA THR A 10 -10.35 7.87 -7.24
C THR A 10 -10.34 6.53 -6.50
N LYS A 11 -9.43 6.37 -5.53
CA LYS A 11 -9.32 5.21 -4.64
C LYS A 11 -10.65 4.89 -3.92
N LEU A 12 -11.47 5.90 -3.60
CA LEU A 12 -12.75 5.68 -2.90
C LEU A 12 -13.75 4.84 -3.71
N ASN A 13 -13.59 4.75 -5.04
CA ASN A 13 -14.47 3.93 -5.87
C ASN A 13 -14.41 2.43 -5.51
N ILE A 14 -13.41 1.96 -4.77
CA ILE A 14 -13.38 0.56 -4.30
C ILE A 14 -14.59 0.22 -3.42
N TRP A 15 -15.20 1.19 -2.73
CA TRP A 15 -16.43 0.97 -1.95
C TRP A 15 -17.68 0.83 -2.82
N LYS A 16 -17.64 1.23 -4.10
CA LYS A 16 -18.77 1.05 -5.04
C LYS A 16 -18.87 -0.36 -5.62
N LEU A 17 -17.83 -1.17 -5.46
CA LEU A 17 -17.72 -2.50 -6.05
C LEU A 17 -18.54 -3.54 -5.25
N THR A 18 -19.83 -3.27 -5.09
CA THR A 18 -20.77 -4.03 -4.25
C THR A 18 -21.11 -5.42 -4.81
N GLU A 19 -20.61 -5.77 -6.00
CA GLU A 19 -20.62 -7.14 -6.50
C GLU A 19 -19.70 -8.07 -5.69
N PHE A 20 -18.77 -7.52 -4.91
CA PHE A 20 -17.90 -8.27 -4.01
C PHE A 20 -18.36 -8.11 -2.56
N SER A 21 -18.36 -9.22 -1.81
CA SER A 21 -18.61 -9.19 -0.36
C SER A 21 -17.41 -8.67 0.43
N LYS A 22 -16.20 -8.78 -0.13
CA LYS A 22 -14.96 -8.31 0.48
C LYS A 22 -13.90 -8.06 -0.58
N LEU A 23 -13.10 -7.02 -0.37
CA LEU A 23 -11.99 -6.65 -1.23
C LEU A 23 -10.71 -6.49 -0.42
N VAL A 24 -9.59 -6.88 -1.02
CA VAL A 24 -8.24 -6.50 -0.59
C VAL A 24 -7.69 -5.56 -1.65
N TYR A 25 -7.58 -4.29 -1.30
CA TYR A 25 -6.95 -3.28 -2.15
C TYR A 25 -5.46 -3.20 -1.86
N VAL A 26 -4.66 -3.02 -2.91
CA VAL A 26 -3.20 -2.92 -2.86
C VAL A 26 -2.77 -1.79 -3.81
N ASP A 27 -2.05 -0.80 -3.29
CA ASP A 27 -1.53 0.31 -4.10
C ASP A 27 -0.56 -0.19 -5.19
N ALA A 28 -0.49 0.53 -6.31
CA ALA A 28 0.29 0.11 -7.48
C ALA A 28 1.81 0.14 -7.26
N ASP A 29 2.28 0.75 -6.16
CA ASP A 29 3.66 0.77 -5.69
C ASP A 29 3.89 -0.20 -4.52
N CYS A 30 3.01 -1.19 -4.34
CA CYS A 30 3.24 -2.33 -3.47
C CYS A 30 3.75 -3.55 -4.25
N LEU A 31 4.59 -4.34 -3.60
CA LEU A 31 5.07 -5.63 -4.09
C LEU A 31 4.62 -6.73 -3.12
N VAL A 32 3.70 -7.59 -3.59
CA VAL A 32 3.28 -8.77 -2.84
C VAL A 32 4.38 -9.83 -2.95
N MET A 33 4.97 -10.15 -1.81
CA MET A 33 6.11 -11.07 -1.68
C MET A 33 5.65 -12.51 -1.44
N GLU A 34 4.53 -12.69 -0.75
CA GLU A 34 3.94 -13.97 -0.39
C GLU A 34 2.40 -13.84 -0.42
N SER A 35 1.66 -14.95 -0.44
CA SER A 35 0.18 -14.89 -0.43
C SER A 35 -0.34 -14.06 0.76
N ILE A 36 -1.35 -13.24 0.46
CA ILE A 36 -2.11 -12.41 1.40
C ILE A 36 -3.59 -12.81 1.43
N ASP A 37 -3.94 -14.00 0.92
CA ASP A 37 -5.33 -14.45 0.81
C ASP A 37 -6.00 -14.62 2.18
N ASP A 38 -5.20 -14.81 3.23
CA ASP A 38 -5.68 -14.85 4.60
C ASP A 38 -6.37 -13.54 5.04
N LEU A 39 -6.07 -12.41 4.38
CA LEU A 39 -6.75 -11.14 4.64
C LEU A 39 -8.26 -11.18 4.35
N PHE A 40 -8.73 -12.05 3.45
CA PHE A 40 -10.16 -12.20 3.17
C PHE A 40 -10.93 -12.85 4.34
N SER A 41 -10.24 -13.58 5.22
CA SER A 41 -10.87 -14.24 6.38
C SER A 41 -11.10 -13.31 7.58
N ARG A 42 -10.60 -12.06 7.53
CA ARG A 42 -10.70 -11.13 8.65
C ARG A 42 -12.15 -10.68 8.87
N GLU A 43 -12.65 -10.83 10.09
CA GLU A 43 -14.02 -10.46 10.48
C GLU A 43 -14.11 -8.95 10.78
N THR A 44 -14.02 -8.13 9.74
CA THR A 44 -14.19 -6.68 9.83
C THR A 44 -14.56 -6.07 8.49
N ARG A 45 -15.28 -4.94 8.55
CA ARG A 45 -15.63 -4.11 7.38
C ARG A 45 -14.48 -3.26 6.85
N PHE A 46 -13.49 -2.99 7.70
CA PHE A 46 -12.35 -2.15 7.36
C PHE A 46 -11.10 -2.60 8.14
N ALA A 47 -10.03 -2.92 7.43
CA ALA A 47 -8.72 -3.15 8.02
C ALA A 47 -7.63 -2.46 7.22
N ALA A 48 -6.60 -2.00 7.91
CA ALA A 48 -5.40 -1.45 7.33
C ALA A 48 -4.22 -1.75 8.26
N ALA A 49 -2.99 -1.59 7.77
CA ALA A 49 -1.80 -1.70 8.61
C ALA A 49 -1.46 -0.34 9.22
N PRO A 50 -0.85 -0.30 10.43
CA PRO A 50 -0.37 0.95 11.00
C PRO A 50 0.62 1.64 10.07
N ASP A 51 0.52 2.97 9.98
CA ASP A 51 1.63 3.77 9.50
C ASP A 51 2.76 3.75 10.54
N THR A 52 3.97 4.13 10.17
CA THR A 52 5.08 4.17 11.14
C THR A 52 5.06 5.45 11.95
N PHE A 53 4.73 6.59 11.32
CA PHE A 53 4.74 7.89 11.96
C PHE A 53 3.55 8.75 11.47
N PRO A 54 2.49 8.92 12.28
CA PRO A 54 2.29 8.38 13.63
C PRO A 54 1.65 6.96 13.61
N PRO A 55 1.98 6.08 14.58
CA PRO A 55 1.55 4.68 14.60
C PRO A 55 0.11 4.45 15.09
N ASP A 56 -0.55 5.50 15.56
CA ASP A 56 -1.98 5.52 15.88
C ASP A 56 -2.86 5.77 14.63
N ARG A 57 -2.22 5.95 13.47
CA ARG A 57 -2.85 6.05 12.16
C ARG A 57 -2.49 4.84 11.31
N PHE A 58 -3.29 4.61 10.29
CA PHE A 58 -3.02 3.57 9.31
C PHE A 58 -2.48 4.15 7.99
N ASN A 59 -1.79 3.30 7.24
CA ASN A 59 -1.37 3.60 5.88
C ASN A 59 -2.35 2.96 4.87
N ALA A 60 -2.85 3.72 3.89
CA ALA A 60 -3.86 3.24 2.96
C ALA A 60 -3.30 2.50 1.71
N GLY A 61 -2.06 2.03 1.80
CA GLY A 61 -1.40 1.20 0.77
C GLY A 61 -1.99 -0.20 0.63
N VAL A 62 -2.48 -0.78 1.73
CA VAL A 62 -3.18 -2.06 1.72
C VAL A 62 -4.40 -1.97 2.62
N LEU A 63 -5.57 -2.22 2.04
CA LEU A 63 -6.86 -2.12 2.74
C LEU A 63 -7.65 -3.42 2.58
N VAL A 64 -8.31 -3.85 3.65
CA VAL A 64 -9.42 -4.82 3.58
C VAL A 64 -10.70 -4.03 3.73
N VAL A 65 -11.62 -4.15 2.78
CA VAL A 65 -12.89 -3.41 2.80
C VAL A 65 -14.07 -4.32 2.50
N GLU A 66 -15.18 -4.11 3.19
CA GLU A 66 -16.50 -4.56 2.75
C GLU A 66 -17.12 -3.42 1.92
N PRO A 67 -17.30 -3.60 0.60
CA PRO A 67 -17.86 -2.56 -0.25
C PRO A 67 -19.29 -2.20 0.19
N SER A 68 -19.59 -0.89 0.21
CA SER A 68 -20.90 -0.38 0.59
C SER A 68 -21.14 0.95 -0.13
N LEU A 69 -22.23 1.01 -0.89
CA LEU A 69 -22.62 2.23 -1.59
C LEU A 69 -22.95 3.36 -0.60
N GLU A 70 -23.53 3.03 0.55
CA GLU A 70 -23.81 4.00 1.63
C GLU A 70 -22.52 4.62 2.17
N VAL A 71 -21.50 3.80 2.47
CA VAL A 71 -20.20 4.29 2.94
C VAL A 71 -19.50 5.12 1.85
N PHE A 72 -19.59 4.70 0.59
CA PHE A 72 -19.08 5.46 -0.54
C PHE A 72 -19.74 6.84 -0.64
N GLU A 73 -21.07 6.91 -0.68
CA GLU A 73 -21.82 8.15 -0.80
C GLU A 73 -21.57 9.11 0.37
N ASP A 74 -21.49 8.59 1.60
CA ASP A 74 -21.14 9.37 2.78
C ASP A 74 -19.71 9.92 2.70
N MET A 75 -18.72 9.11 2.27
CA MET A 75 -17.36 9.61 2.02
C MET A 75 -17.33 10.70 0.95
N ILE A 76 -18.01 10.52 -0.18
CA ILE A 76 -18.07 11.53 -1.24
C ILE A 76 -18.67 12.85 -0.72
N SER A 77 -19.73 12.77 0.11
CA SER A 77 -20.36 13.96 0.70
C SER A 77 -19.44 14.74 1.65
N ARG A 78 -18.39 14.10 2.18
CA ARG A 78 -17.42 14.67 3.11
C ARG A 78 -16.18 15.25 2.42
N ILE A 79 -16.00 15.01 1.12
CA ILE A 79 -14.90 15.62 0.35
C ILE A 79 -15.06 17.15 0.39
N GLY A 80 -13.97 17.85 0.72
CA GLY A 80 -13.96 19.31 0.85
C GLY A 80 -14.51 19.85 2.17
N VAL A 81 -15.19 19.02 2.97
CA VAL A 81 -15.66 19.35 4.33
C VAL A 81 -14.73 18.78 5.39
N MET A 82 -14.34 17.51 5.23
CA MET A 82 -13.45 16.82 6.15
C MET A 82 -11.99 17.13 5.81
N HIS A 83 -11.19 17.42 6.84
CA HIS A 83 -9.77 17.69 6.68
C HIS A 83 -8.98 16.40 6.43
N SER A 84 -8.19 16.37 5.35
CA SER A 84 -7.13 15.38 5.14
C SER A 84 -5.80 16.00 5.56
N TYR A 85 -5.08 15.35 6.48
CA TYR A 85 -3.84 15.90 7.04
C TYR A 85 -2.66 15.86 6.05
N ASP A 86 -2.72 15.02 5.01
CA ASP A 86 -1.70 14.89 3.97
C ASP A 86 -2.18 15.37 2.59
N GLY A 87 -3.45 15.80 2.48
CA GLY A 87 -4.09 16.18 1.23
C GLY A 87 -4.41 15.00 0.30
N GLY A 88 -4.10 13.76 0.70
CA GLY A 88 -4.33 12.54 -0.06
C GLY A 88 -5.38 11.62 0.56
N ASP A 89 -5.49 10.42 0.01
CA ASP A 89 -6.46 9.41 0.44
C ASP A 89 -6.18 8.86 1.85
N THR A 90 -4.90 8.68 2.22
CA THR A 90 -4.55 8.14 3.54
C THR A 90 -5.00 9.10 4.64
N GLY A 91 -4.74 10.40 4.48
CA GLY A 91 -5.19 11.39 5.46
C GLY A 91 -6.70 11.53 5.54
N PHE A 92 -7.39 11.49 4.40
CA PHE A 92 -8.85 11.53 4.38
C PHE A 92 -9.47 10.30 5.05
N LEU A 93 -8.98 9.10 4.70
CA LEU A 93 -9.51 7.85 5.25
C LEU A 93 -9.26 7.75 6.76
N ASN A 94 -8.12 8.24 7.27
CA ASN A 94 -7.88 8.31 8.72
C ASN A 94 -8.83 9.29 9.42
N SER A 95 -9.21 10.40 8.77
CA SER A 95 -10.23 11.30 9.34
C SER A 95 -11.63 10.67 9.31
N TYR A 96 -11.93 9.86 8.29
CA TYR A 96 -13.21 9.15 8.18
C TYR A 96 -13.32 8.01 9.20
N PHE A 97 -12.33 7.10 9.20
CA PHE A 97 -12.17 5.99 10.14
C PHE A 97 -11.31 6.41 11.34
N HIS A 98 -11.66 7.54 11.97
CA HIS A 98 -10.88 8.16 13.06
C HIS A 98 -10.72 7.28 14.30
N ASP A 99 -11.59 6.29 14.49
CA ASP A 99 -11.57 5.32 15.56
C ASP A 99 -10.80 4.03 15.22
N TRP A 100 -10.18 3.94 14.02
CA TRP A 100 -9.48 2.75 13.53
C TRP A 100 -8.54 2.11 14.55
N PHE A 101 -7.72 2.93 15.24
CA PHE A 101 -6.77 2.42 16.22
C PHE A 101 -7.45 1.71 17.41
N THR A 102 -8.68 2.10 17.74
CA THR A 102 -9.49 1.53 18.82
C THR A 102 -10.48 0.46 18.36
N MET A 103 -10.61 0.22 17.05
CA MET A 103 -11.42 -0.87 16.51
C MET A 103 -10.90 -2.24 16.97
N GLY A 104 -11.71 -3.28 16.75
CA GLY A 104 -11.34 -4.67 17.03
C GLY A 104 -10.02 -5.09 16.36
N GLU A 105 -9.36 -6.09 16.92
CA GLU A 105 -8.05 -6.56 16.41
C GLU A 105 -8.06 -6.96 14.93
N ALA A 106 -9.21 -7.43 14.43
CA ALA A 106 -9.42 -7.72 13.01
C ALA A 106 -9.19 -6.50 12.10
N SER A 107 -9.36 -5.27 12.58
CA SER A 107 -9.10 -4.05 11.80
C SER A 107 -7.63 -3.63 11.73
N ARG A 108 -6.77 -4.19 12.59
CA ARG A 108 -5.34 -3.84 12.64
C ARG A 108 -4.52 -4.92 11.96
N LEU A 109 -4.18 -4.70 10.68
CA LEU A 109 -3.28 -5.60 9.97
C LEU A 109 -1.88 -5.52 10.58
N PRO A 110 -1.18 -6.65 10.74
CA PRO A 110 0.24 -6.62 11.09
C PRO A 110 1.04 -5.83 10.06
N PHE A 111 2.06 -5.07 10.50
CA PHE A 111 2.92 -4.24 9.64
C PHE A 111 3.46 -4.98 8.41
N ARG A 112 3.74 -6.28 8.51
CA ARG A 112 4.24 -7.12 7.39
C ARG A 112 3.32 -7.18 6.16
N TYR A 113 2.02 -6.84 6.28
CA TYR A 113 1.08 -6.76 5.16
C TYR A 113 1.09 -5.40 4.45
N ASN A 114 1.83 -4.42 4.95
CA ASN A 114 2.05 -3.12 4.32
C ASN A 114 3.39 -2.56 4.83
N ALA A 115 4.47 -3.32 4.62
CA ALA A 115 5.76 -3.00 5.20
C ALA A 115 6.40 -1.84 4.42
N LEU A 116 6.55 -0.68 5.05
CA LEU A 116 7.04 0.51 4.36
C LEU A 116 8.54 0.38 4.03
N ARG A 117 8.91 0.53 2.74
CA ARG A 117 10.31 0.48 2.26
C ARG A 117 11.24 1.38 3.07
N THR A 118 10.81 2.61 3.38
CA THR A 118 11.62 3.57 4.13
C THR A 118 12.08 3.01 5.47
N MET A 119 11.21 2.25 6.14
CA MET A 119 11.55 1.64 7.42
C MET A 119 12.64 0.60 7.28
N TYR A 120 12.73 -0.09 6.14
CA TYR A 120 13.81 -1.03 5.88
C TYR A 120 15.13 -0.29 5.93
N TRP A 121 15.27 0.82 5.22
CA TRP A 121 16.52 1.58 5.23
C TRP A 121 16.87 2.19 6.58
N LEU A 122 15.88 2.63 7.35
CA LEU A 122 16.11 3.25 8.66
C LEU A 122 16.49 2.23 9.75
N THR A 123 16.00 0.99 9.63
CA THR A 123 16.06 -0.01 10.72
C THR A 123 16.77 -1.30 10.32
N GLN A 124 17.17 -1.45 9.05
CA GLN A 124 17.99 -2.56 8.60
C GLN A 124 19.31 -2.57 9.38
N LYS A 125 19.85 -3.77 9.52
CA LYS A 125 21.10 -4.03 10.21
C LYS A 125 22.22 -3.12 9.68
N LYS A 126 22.95 -2.48 10.59
CA LYS A 126 24.17 -1.72 10.24
C LYS A 126 25.40 -2.65 10.20
N PRO A 127 26.42 -2.35 9.36
CA PRO A 127 27.69 -3.06 9.40
C PRO A 127 28.25 -3.11 10.83
N GLY A 128 28.68 -4.30 11.28
CA GLY A 128 29.24 -4.51 12.62
C GLY A 128 28.23 -4.90 13.72
N GLN A 129 26.92 -4.88 13.47
CA GLN A 129 25.96 -5.41 14.44
C GLN A 129 25.99 -6.95 14.51
N PRO A 130 25.70 -7.57 15.67
CA PRO A 130 25.64 -9.03 15.82
C PRO A 130 24.67 -9.69 14.82
N ALA A 131 24.90 -10.96 14.49
CA ALA A 131 23.90 -11.75 13.76
C ALA A 131 22.60 -11.82 14.59
N GLY A 132 21.45 -11.61 13.94
CA GLY A 132 20.13 -11.61 14.61
C GLY A 132 19.63 -10.25 15.12
N TYR A 133 20.46 -9.19 15.11
CA TYR A 133 20.03 -7.83 15.47
C TYR A 133 19.46 -7.09 14.24
N SER A 134 18.16 -7.25 13.99
CA SER A 134 17.41 -6.49 12.99
C SER A 134 15.96 -6.38 13.44
N TYR A 135 15.37 -5.18 13.38
CA TYR A 135 13.94 -4.99 13.63
C TYR A 135 13.08 -5.83 12.68
N TRP A 136 13.61 -6.17 11.50
CA TRP A 136 12.92 -7.00 10.51
C TRP A 136 12.78 -8.46 10.92
N ASN A 137 13.60 -8.94 11.87
CA ASN A 137 13.38 -10.27 12.46
C ASN A 137 12.08 -10.31 13.28
N ALA A 138 11.73 -9.20 13.95
CA ALA A 138 10.47 -9.08 14.70
C ALA A 138 9.25 -8.85 13.77
N VAL A 139 9.45 -8.23 12.61
CA VAL A 139 8.40 -8.12 11.57
C VAL A 139 8.05 -9.50 11.00
N GLY A 140 9.02 -10.40 10.93
CA GLY A 140 8.88 -11.72 10.32
C GLY A 140 8.86 -11.64 8.79
N ALA A 141 8.34 -12.69 8.16
CA ALA A 141 8.20 -12.73 6.70
C ALA A 141 7.32 -11.59 6.19
N VAL A 142 7.90 -10.70 5.39
CA VAL A 142 7.18 -9.60 4.74
C VAL A 142 6.24 -10.19 3.70
N ARG A 143 4.94 -9.90 3.82
CA ARG A 143 3.92 -10.37 2.87
C ARG A 143 3.72 -9.37 1.74
N CYS A 144 3.76 -8.07 2.05
CA CYS A 144 3.66 -7.00 1.08
C CYS A 144 4.60 -5.85 1.45
N LEU A 145 5.43 -5.45 0.49
CA LEU A 145 6.40 -4.37 0.62
C LEU A 145 5.86 -3.12 -0.10
N HIS A 146 5.76 -2.00 0.60
CA HIS A 146 5.18 -0.77 0.07
C HIS A 146 6.25 0.29 -0.21
N PHE A 147 6.38 0.68 -1.47
CA PHE A 147 7.29 1.74 -1.94
C PHE A 147 6.62 3.12 -1.85
N CYS A 148 6.00 3.41 -0.69
CA CYS A 148 5.18 4.60 -0.45
C CYS A 148 5.95 5.91 -0.64
N SER A 149 7.24 5.93 -0.34
CA SER A 149 8.09 7.11 -0.44
C SER A 149 8.74 7.27 -1.80
N PHE A 150 9.17 8.49 -2.09
CA PHE A 150 10.07 8.75 -3.20
C PHE A 150 11.50 8.34 -2.86
N PRO A 151 12.30 7.94 -3.86
CA PRO A 151 11.90 7.69 -5.24
C PRO A 151 11.09 6.39 -5.40
N LYS A 152 10.26 6.33 -6.45
CA LYS A 152 9.57 5.09 -6.84
C LYS A 152 10.54 4.11 -7.52
N PRO A 153 10.31 2.79 -7.47
CA PRO A 153 11.23 1.79 -8.03
C PRO A 153 11.53 1.96 -9.52
N TRP A 154 10.56 2.48 -10.27
CA TRP A 154 10.63 2.73 -11.70
C TRP A 154 11.15 4.13 -12.06
N ASP A 155 11.46 4.99 -11.09
CA ASP A 155 12.00 6.32 -11.40
C ASP A 155 13.48 6.21 -11.81
N GLN A 156 13.71 6.21 -13.12
CA GLN A 156 15.04 6.09 -13.72
C GLN A 156 15.86 7.38 -13.67
N ARG A 157 15.23 8.53 -13.37
CA ARG A 157 15.88 9.84 -13.39
C ARG A 157 16.78 10.05 -12.17
N LEU A 158 16.61 9.23 -11.14
CA LEU A 158 17.31 9.36 -9.89
C LEU A 158 18.32 8.21 -9.74
N GLN A 159 19.59 8.55 -9.51
CA GLN A 159 20.63 7.60 -9.09
C GLN A 159 20.42 7.19 -7.62
N ALA A 160 19.20 6.75 -7.30
CA ALA A 160 18.87 6.28 -5.97
C ALA A 160 19.64 5.00 -5.66
N PRO A 161 19.98 4.73 -4.38
CA PRO A 161 20.56 3.46 -4.00
C PRO A 161 19.63 2.33 -4.43
N LYS A 162 20.05 1.56 -5.43
CA LYS A 162 19.38 0.33 -5.88
C LYS A 162 19.74 -0.76 -4.88
N GLY A 163 18.99 -0.80 -3.78
CA GLY A 163 19.17 -1.80 -2.74
C GLY A 163 18.57 -3.14 -3.16
N GLU A 164 18.66 -4.11 -2.25
CA GLU A 164 18.05 -5.43 -2.40
C GLU A 164 16.54 -5.34 -2.67
N LEU A 165 15.85 -4.36 -2.08
CA LEU A 165 14.41 -4.18 -2.25
C LEU A 165 14.04 -3.72 -3.67
N GLU A 166 14.79 -2.79 -4.25
CA GLU A 166 14.62 -2.37 -5.64
C GLU A 166 14.93 -3.52 -6.60
N GLN A 167 15.92 -4.35 -6.29
CA GLN A 167 16.21 -5.56 -7.08
C GLN A 167 15.02 -6.51 -7.09
N LYS A 168 14.38 -6.76 -5.93
CA LYS A 168 13.16 -7.58 -5.85
C LYS A 168 12.04 -7.03 -6.74
N TRP A 169 11.83 -5.70 -6.76
CA TRP A 169 10.87 -5.06 -7.66
C TRP A 169 11.17 -5.35 -9.14
N TRP A 170 12.42 -5.15 -9.55
CA TRP A 170 12.80 -5.35 -10.96
C TRP A 170 12.77 -6.81 -11.40
N VAL A 171 13.07 -7.76 -10.50
CA VAL A 171 12.89 -9.19 -10.75
C VAL A 171 11.41 -9.50 -10.99
N ALA A 172 10.53 -9.09 -10.08
CA ALA A 172 9.09 -9.31 -10.22
C ALA A 172 8.54 -8.68 -11.51
N PHE A 173 8.95 -7.44 -11.82
CA PHE A 173 8.59 -6.80 -13.07
C PHE A 173 9.03 -7.59 -14.31
N ALA A 174 10.30 -8.04 -14.34
CA ALA A 174 10.83 -8.82 -15.46
C ALA A 174 10.10 -10.16 -15.65
N GLU A 175 9.80 -10.85 -14.55
CA GLU A 175 9.02 -12.10 -14.55
C GLU A 175 7.61 -11.88 -15.09
N CYS A 176 6.91 -10.83 -14.64
CA CYS A 176 5.58 -10.48 -15.16
C CYS A 176 5.63 -10.17 -16.67
N GLN A 177 6.62 -9.40 -17.13
CA GLN A 177 6.78 -9.10 -18.56
C GLN A 177 7.03 -10.36 -19.40
N LEU A 178 7.84 -11.30 -18.89
CA LEU A 178 8.10 -12.57 -19.56
C LEU A 178 6.83 -13.41 -19.65
N MET A 179 6.07 -13.52 -18.56
CA MET A 179 4.80 -14.25 -18.51
C MET A 179 3.76 -13.68 -19.50
N LEU A 180 3.66 -12.35 -19.59
CA LEU A 180 2.75 -11.71 -20.55
C LEU A 180 3.15 -12.00 -22.00
N ARG A 181 4.46 -11.96 -22.31
CA ARG A 181 4.98 -12.33 -23.63
C ARG A 181 4.68 -13.79 -23.98
N ILE A 182 4.89 -14.72 -23.03
CA ILE A 182 4.56 -16.14 -23.22
C ILE A 182 3.07 -16.33 -23.52
N LYS A 183 2.20 -15.56 -22.87
CA LYS A 183 0.74 -15.58 -23.07
C LYS A 183 0.29 -14.81 -24.32
N GLY A 184 1.19 -14.24 -25.12
CA GLY A 184 0.86 -13.45 -26.30
C GLY A 184 0.16 -12.12 -26.01
N VAL A 185 0.21 -11.64 -24.76
CA VAL A 185 -0.37 -10.36 -24.38
C VAL A 185 0.61 -9.25 -24.73
N SER A 186 0.17 -8.27 -25.53
CA SER A 186 0.99 -7.10 -25.86
C SER A 186 1.23 -6.26 -24.61
N THR A 187 2.51 -6.08 -24.26
CA THR A 187 2.90 -5.22 -23.14
C THR A 187 3.10 -3.79 -23.64
N PRO A 188 2.53 -2.77 -22.98
CA PRO A 188 2.87 -1.39 -23.27
C PRO A 188 4.38 -1.17 -23.09
N THR A 189 5.05 -0.64 -24.10
CA THR A 189 6.46 -0.24 -23.97
C THR A 189 6.52 0.93 -23.00
N LEU A 190 7.29 0.81 -21.91
CA LEU A 190 7.67 1.97 -21.09
C LEU A 190 8.37 2.97 -22.03
N LYS A 191 7.65 4.01 -22.45
CA LYS A 191 8.26 5.09 -23.21
C LYS A 191 9.29 5.74 -22.29
N LYS A 192 10.56 5.74 -22.71
CA LYS A 192 11.58 6.60 -22.10
C LYS A 192 11.03 8.02 -22.16
N GLN A 193 10.63 8.57 -21.02
CA GLN A 193 10.44 10.02 -20.92
C GLN A 193 11.85 10.61 -21.02
N GLY A 194 12.09 11.32 -22.13
CA GLY A 194 13.33 12.05 -22.38
C GLY A 194 13.45 13.29 -21.52
#